data_AF-A0A534GRM8-F1
#
_entry.id   AF-A0A534GRM8-F1
#
_cell.length_a   1.000
_cell.length_b   1.000
_cell.length_c   1.000
_cell.angle_alpha   90.00
_cell.angle_beta   90.00
_cell.angle_gamma   90.00
#
_symmetry.space_group_name_H-M   'P 1'
#
loop_
_entity.id
_entity.type
_entity.pdbx_description
1 polymer ?
#
loop_
_entity_poly.entity_id
_entity_poly.type
_entity_poly.pdbx_seq_one_letter_code
_entity_poly.pdbx_strand_id
1 'polypeptide(L)'
;PALAACDAALVASGTATLEALLSARPMVVAYRVSPLTAFALRTLALVKVRYFSQPNLLAGRRLVPEFFQEQVRGAALGDALLQELEDRG
;
A
#
# COMPACT_ATOMS: atom_id res chain seq x y z
N PRO A 1 2.73 -11.47 16.97
CA PRO A 1 2.84 -11.56 15.49
C PRO A 1 3.79 -10.46 15.01
N ALA A 2 4.55 -10.68 13.92
CA ALA A 2 5.59 -9.75 13.46
C ALA A 2 5.09 -8.29 13.34
N LEU A 3 3.86 -8.10 12.87
CA LEU A 3 3.21 -6.79 12.72
C LEU A 3 2.96 -6.04 14.03
N ALA A 4 2.76 -6.74 15.15
CA ALA A 4 2.51 -6.10 16.45
C ALA A 4 3.81 -5.59 17.12
N ALA A 5 4.96 -6.08 16.68
CA ALA A 5 6.28 -5.76 17.24
C ALA A 5 7.04 -4.70 16.42
N CYS A 6 6.47 -4.25 15.29
CA CYS A 6 7.08 -3.24 14.43
C CYS A 6 6.51 -1.85 14.71
N ASP A 7 7.35 -0.82 14.55
CA ASP A 7 6.94 0.58 14.65
C ASP A 7 6.18 1.03 13.39
N ALA A 8 6.54 0.49 12.22
CA ALA A 8 5.81 0.67 10.96
C ALA A 8 5.88 -0.58 10.06
N ALA A 9 4.96 -0.69 9.12
CA ALA A 9 4.85 -1.82 8.20
C ALA A 9 4.85 -1.38 6.73
N LEU A 10 5.77 -1.93 5.94
CA LEU A 10 5.71 -1.87 4.47
C LEU A 10 5.03 -3.14 3.96
N VAL A 11 3.91 -3.00 3.27
CA VAL A 11 3.09 -4.16 2.86
C VAL A 11 2.98 -4.24 1.35
N ALA A 12 3.36 -5.38 0.78
CA ALA A 12 3.03 -5.75 -0.58
C ALA A 12 1.59 -6.25 -0.62
N SER A 13 0.82 -5.78 -1.60
CA SER A 13 -0.62 -6.04 -1.67
C SER A 13 -1.02 -7.50 -1.46
N GLY A 14 -1.87 -7.72 -0.46
CA GLY A 14 -2.48 -9.01 -0.16
C GLY A 14 -3.23 -8.97 1.18
N THR A 15 -3.65 -10.15 1.66
CA THR A 15 -4.31 -10.34 2.96
C THR A 15 -3.51 -9.79 4.15
N ALA A 16 -2.18 -9.71 4.02
CA ALA A 16 -1.30 -9.05 4.99
C ALA A 16 -1.62 -7.56 5.21
N THR A 17 -2.23 -6.88 4.23
CA THR A 17 -2.66 -5.47 4.38
C THR A 17 -3.83 -5.34 5.37
N LEU A 18 -4.72 -6.34 5.42
CA LEU A 18 -5.84 -6.35 6.36
C LEU A 18 -5.36 -6.60 7.80
N GLU A 19 -4.45 -7.55 8.00
CA GLU A 19 -3.85 -7.81 9.32
C GLU A 19 -2.99 -6.64 9.81
N ALA A 20 -2.27 -5.97 8.90
CA ALA A 20 -1.54 -4.75 9.20
C ALA A 20 -2.50 -3.60 9.59
N LEU A 21 -3.65 -3.50 8.93
CA LEU A 21 -4.68 -2.49 9.23
C LEU A 21 -5.27 -2.70 10.63
N LEU A 22 -5.55 -3.95 10.97
CA LEU A 22 -6.05 -4.34 12.30
C LEU A 22 -5.01 -4.12 13.42
N SER A 23 -3.72 -4.08 13.07
CA SER A 23 -2.65 -3.80 14.04
C SER A 23 -2.49 -2.30 14.36
N ALA A 24 -3.27 -1.41 13.73
CA ALA A 24 -3.25 0.04 13.92
C ALA A 24 -1.86 0.70 13.78
N ARG A 25 -0.94 0.05 13.04
CA ARG A 25 0.42 0.56 12.85
C ARG A 25 0.50 1.49 11.62
N PRO A 26 1.37 2.52 11.66
CA PRO A 26 1.78 3.26 10.47
C PRO A 26 2.15 2.30 9.33
N MET A 27 1.60 2.52 8.13
CA MET A 27 1.85 1.61 7.01
C MET A 27 1.94 2.31 5.67
N VAL A 28 2.72 1.71 4.77
CA VAL A 28 2.80 2.09 3.35
C VAL A 28 2.50 0.86 2.50
N VAL A 29 1.63 1.04 1.50
CA VAL A 29 1.24 -0.05 0.60
C VAL A 29 1.95 0.10 -0.74
N ALA A 30 2.66 -0.95 -1.15
CA ALA A 30 3.31 -1.01 -2.46
C ALA A 30 2.65 -2.10 -3.32
N TYR A 31 2.27 -1.73 -4.54
CA TYR A 31 1.66 -2.64 -5.49
C TYR A 31 2.49 -2.67 -6.78
N ARG A 32 3.23 -3.77 -6.97
CA ARG A 32 3.97 -4.03 -8.22
C ARG A 32 3.54 -5.37 -8.80
N VAL A 33 2.85 -5.33 -9.95
CA VAL A 33 2.47 -6.51 -10.72
C VAL A 33 3.38 -6.72 -11.91
N SER A 34 3.44 -7.97 -12.38
CA SER A 34 4.15 -8.32 -13.60
C SER A 34 3.72 -7.40 -14.76
N PRO A 35 4.65 -6.97 -15.62
CA PRO A 35 4.34 -6.12 -16.78
C PRO A 35 3.23 -6.70 -17.66
N LEU A 36 3.16 -8.03 -17.80
CA LEU A 36 2.10 -8.73 -18.54
C LEU A 36 0.73 -8.55 -17.89
N THR A 37 0.65 -8.68 -16.57
CA THR A 37 -0.58 -8.46 -15.79
C THR A 37 -1.01 -6.99 -15.86
N ALA A 38 -0.04 -6.06 -15.76
CA ALA A 38 -0.31 -4.64 -15.89
C ALA A 38 -0.82 -4.27 -17.29
N PHE A 39 -0.24 -4.87 -18.32
CA PHE A 39 -0.68 -4.72 -19.70
C PHE A 39 -2.12 -5.22 -19.87
N ALA A 40 -2.43 -6.44 -19.40
CA ALA A 40 -3.78 -7.00 -19.45
C ALA A 40 -4.81 -6.15 -18.67
N LEU A 41 -4.47 -5.68 -17.47
CA LEU A 41 -5.33 -4.82 -16.66
C LEU A 41 -5.64 -3.49 -17.38
N ARG A 42 -4.63 -2.91 -18.05
CA ARG A 42 -4.79 -1.69 -18.85
C ARG A 42 -5.61 -1.92 -20.12
N THR A 43 -5.33 -2.99 -20.87
CA THR A 43 -6.03 -3.28 -22.13
C THR A 43 -7.47 -3.71 -21.90
N LEU A 44 -7.77 -4.41 -20.80
CA LEU A 44 -9.13 -4.80 -20.43
C LEU A 44 -9.92 -3.70 -19.71
N ALA A 45 -9.34 -2.50 -19.53
CA ALA A 45 -9.92 -1.38 -18.78
C ALA A 45 -10.45 -1.78 -17.39
N LEU A 46 -9.82 -2.78 -16.76
CA LEU A 46 -10.18 -3.28 -15.43
C LEU A 46 -9.66 -2.36 -14.31
N VAL A 47 -8.76 -1.43 -14.64
CA VAL A 47 -8.24 -0.40 -13.73
C VAL A 47 -9.20 0.80 -13.65
N LYS A 48 -10.45 0.57 -13.23
CA LYS A 48 -11.40 1.66 -12.91
C LYS A 48 -11.41 2.03 -11.42
N VAL A 49 -10.56 1.39 -10.63
CA VAL A 49 -10.51 1.57 -9.18
C VAL A 49 -9.63 2.76 -8.81
N ARG A 50 -10.20 3.70 -8.05
CA ARG A 50 -9.55 4.94 -7.59
C ARG A 50 -8.47 4.70 -6.53
N TYR A 51 -8.55 3.54 -5.85
CA TYR A 51 -7.60 3.07 -4.85
C TYR A 51 -7.29 1.60 -5.09
N PHE A 52 -6.06 1.16 -4.82
CA PHE A 52 -5.66 -0.25 -4.96
C PHE A 52 -5.63 -0.99 -3.64
N SER A 53 -5.34 -0.27 -2.56
CA SER A 53 -5.22 -0.86 -1.22
C SER A 53 -6.60 -1.05 -0.59
N GLN A 54 -6.80 -2.20 0.07
CA GLN A 54 -8.05 -2.49 0.80
C GLN A 54 -8.42 -1.39 1.82
N PRO A 55 -7.49 -0.82 2.61
CA PRO A 55 -7.80 0.26 3.53
C PRO A 55 -8.40 1.50 2.84
N ASN A 56 -7.80 1.94 1.73
CA ASN A 56 -8.24 3.14 1.02
C ASN A 56 -9.57 2.89 0.28
N LEU A 57 -9.76 1.68 -0.27
CA LEU A 57 -11.03 1.26 -0.88
C LEU A 57 -12.17 1.26 0.15
N LEU A 58 -11.95 0.68 1.33
CA LEU A 58 -12.94 0.65 2.42
C LEU A 58 -13.23 2.04 2.98
N ALA A 59 -12.20 2.89 3.10
CA ALA A 59 -12.34 4.25 3.60
C ALA A 59 -12.94 5.22 2.58
N GLY A 60 -12.95 4.88 1.28
CA GLY A 60 -13.36 5.77 0.19
C GLY A 60 -12.46 7.01 0.02
N ARG A 61 -11.32 7.04 0.71
CA ARG A 61 -10.34 8.13 0.71
C ARG A 61 -8.93 7.56 0.87
N ARG A 62 -7.92 8.35 0.55
CA ARG A 62 -6.53 8.00 0.84
C ARG A 62 -6.31 8.06 2.36
N LEU A 63 -6.35 6.90 3.01
CA LEU A 63 -6.07 6.71 4.43
C LEU A 63 -4.59 6.39 4.66
N VAL A 64 -3.99 5.63 3.75
CA VAL A 64 -2.57 5.25 3.78
C VAL A 64 -1.89 5.58 2.44
N PRO A 65 -0.58 5.89 2.44
CA PRO A 65 0.18 6.05 1.21
C PRO A 65 0.17 4.76 0.39
N GLU A 66 -0.15 4.87 -0.90
CA GLU A 66 -0.11 3.74 -1.84
C GLU A 66 0.73 4.09 -3.06
N PHE A 67 1.57 3.14 -3.49
CA PHE A 67 2.48 3.29 -4.61
C PHE A 67 2.22 2.17 -5.63
N PHE A 68 2.09 2.54 -6.91
CA PHE A 68 1.77 1.60 -7.98
C PHE A 68 2.86 1.55 -9.06
N GLN A 69 3.26 0.34 -9.46
CA GLN A 69 4.20 0.07 -10.56
C GLN A 69 5.48 0.92 -10.47
N GLU A 70 5.66 1.88 -11.38
CA GLU A 70 6.85 2.74 -11.49
C GLU A 70 7.05 3.65 -10.28
N GLN A 71 6.01 3.86 -9.48
CA GLN A 71 6.09 4.64 -8.24
C GLN A 71 6.72 3.83 -7.10
N VAL A 72 6.81 2.51 -7.23
CA VAL A 72 7.44 1.61 -6.25
C VAL A 72 8.96 1.75 -6.33
N ARG A 73 9.47 2.84 -5.75
CA ARG A 73 10.90 3.15 -5.62
C ARG A 73 11.30 3.08 -4.15
N GLY A 74 12.43 2.44 -3.86
CA GLY A 74 12.90 2.24 -2.48
C GLY A 74 12.96 3.54 -1.66
N ALA A 75 13.52 4.61 -2.25
CA ALA A 75 13.56 5.93 -1.61
C ALA A 75 12.15 6.48 -1.31
N ALA A 76 11.25 6.49 -2.31
CA ALA A 76 9.89 7.00 -2.14
C ALA A 76 9.07 6.22 -1.10
N LEU A 77 9.27 4.90 -1.02
CA LEU A 77 8.64 4.07 0.00
C LEU A 77 9.19 4.36 1.40
N GLY A 78 10.51 4.51 1.52
CA GLY A 78 11.18 4.85 2.78
C GLY A 78 10.74 6.22 3.31
N ASP A 79 10.73 7.22 2.45
CA ASP A 79 10.30 8.58 2.80
C ASP A 79 8.86 8.60 3.28
N ALA A 80 7.96 7.90 2.58
CA ALA A 80 6.55 7.81 2.99
C ALA A 80 6.36 7.03 4.31
N LEU A 81 7.21 6.04 4.58
CA LEU A 81 7.14 5.28 5.83
C LEU A 81 7.62 6.11 7.01
N LEU A 82 8.70 6.88 6.83
CA LEU A 82 9.20 7.83 7.82
C LEU A 82 8.17 8.91 8.12
N GLN A 83 7.53 9.46 7.08
CA GLN A 83 6.50 10.46 7.27
C GLN A 83 5.30 9.93 8.08
N GLU A 84 4.83 8.72 7.78
CA GLU A 84 3.74 8.10 8.56
C GLU A 84 4.14 7.74 10.00
N LEU A 85 5.42 7.47 10.26
CA LEU A 85 5.95 7.28 11.60
C LEU A 85 5.96 8.59 12.39
N GLU A 86 6.39 9.69 11.76
CA GLU A 86 6.46 11.01 12.38
C GLU A 86 5.08 11.63 12.62
N ASP A 87 4.14 11.48 11.69
CA ASP A 87 2.78 12.04 11.79
C ASP A 87 1.90 11.34 12.84
N ARG A 88 2.27 10.14 13.29
CA ARG A 88 1.51 9.33 14.27
C ARG A 88 2.23 9.13 15.61
N GLY A 89 3.47 9.61 15.72
CA GLY A 89 4.30 9.57 16.94
C GLY A 89 3.93 10.64 17.97
#